data_AF-A0A2T5HET5-F1
#
_entry.id   AF-A0A2T5HET5-F1
#
_cell.length_a   1.000
_cell.length_b   1.000
_cell.length_c   1.000
_cell.angle_alpha   90.00
_cell.angle_beta   90.00
_cell.angle_gamma   90.00
#
_symmetry.space_group_name_H-M   'P 1'
#
loop_
_entity.id
_entity.type
_entity.pdbx_description
1 polymer ?
#
loop_
_entity_poly.entity_id
_entity_poly.type
_entity_poly.pdbx_seq_one_letter_code
_entity_poly.pdbx_strand_id
1 'polypeptide(L)'
;MPRVERLRLLHERLQQVLAARDWLALGEVDAAIREELQRDVPPSLERQRLQQQLKELHGRAYQACAGECERVRQLMLSHLEYAEGRSAYERVELLQNRS
;
A
#
# COMPACT_ATOMS: atom_id res chain seq x y z
N MET A 1 14.63 -26.60 11.98
CA MET A 1 13.38 -26.04 12.52
C MET A 1 13.14 -24.51 12.38
N PRO A 2 13.92 -23.66 11.68
CA PRO A 2 13.69 -22.19 11.76
C PRO A 2 12.80 -21.53 10.67
N ARG A 3 12.37 -22.26 9.63
CA ARG A 3 11.81 -21.65 8.41
C ARG A 3 10.32 -21.32 8.49
N VAL A 4 9.55 -22.20 9.11
CA VAL A 4 8.11 -22.00 9.34
C VAL A 4 7.89 -20.85 10.32
N GLU A 5 8.73 -20.76 11.36
CA GLU A 5 8.74 -19.64 12.31
C GLU A 5 9.07 -18.31 11.64
N ARG A 6 10.06 -18.28 10.75
CA ARG A 6 10.37 -17.08 9.96
C ARG A 6 9.18 -16.63 9.12
N LEU A 7 8.50 -17.55 8.45
CA LEU A 7 7.32 -17.24 7.64
C LEU A 7 6.15 -16.73 8.50
N ARG A 8 5.98 -17.28 9.71
CA ARG A 8 5.01 -16.80 10.70
C ARG A 8 5.32 -15.38 11.17
N LEU A 9 6.58 -15.10 11.51
CA LEU A 9 7.03 -13.76 11.92
C LEU A 9 6.78 -12.72 10.81
N LEU A 10 7.08 -13.09 9.56
CA LEU A 10 6.83 -12.23 8.41
C LEU A 10 5.33 -11.99 8.19
N HIS A 11 4.50 -13.01 8.38
CA HIS A 11 3.04 -12.86 8.34
C HIS A 11 2.53 -11.87 9.41
N GLU A 12 2.96 -12.03 10.67
CA GLU A 12 2.60 -11.11 11.77
C GLU A 12 3.06 -9.69 11.48
N ARG A 13 4.27 -9.52 10.96
CA ARG A 13 4.80 -8.21 10.61
C ARG A 13 4.03 -7.57 9.46
N LEU A 14 3.62 -8.35 8.46
CA LEU A 14 2.77 -7.86 7.36
C LEU A 14 1.42 -7.37 7.87
N GLN A 15 0.82 -8.06 8.85
CA GLN A 15 -0.42 -7.60 9.48
C GLN A 15 -0.23 -6.25 10.20
N GLN A 16 0.85 -6.11 10.94
CA GLN A 16 1.15 -4.88 11.70
C GLN A 16 1.36 -3.68 10.78
N VAL A 17 2.20 -3.81 9.75
CA VAL A 17 2.48 -2.71 8.82
C VAL A 17 1.26 -2.35 7.97
N LEU A 18 0.44 -3.35 7.60
CA LEU A 18 -0.83 -3.10 6.91
C LEU A 18 -1.82 -2.34 7.81
N ALA A 19 -1.94 -2.70 9.08
CA ALA A 19 -2.80 -2.01 10.04
C ALA A 19 -2.34 -0.56 10.28
N ALA A 20 -1.02 -0.34 10.33
CA ALA A 20 -0.42 0.99 10.47
C ALA A 20 -0.48 1.82 9.19
N ARG A 21 -0.84 1.22 8.04
CA ARG A 21 -0.77 1.84 6.71
C ARG A 21 0.62 2.38 6.37
N ASP A 22 1.65 1.71 6.86
CA ASP A 22 3.04 2.02 6.51
C ASP A 22 3.37 1.36 5.17
N TRP A 23 3.10 2.06 4.08
CA TRP A 23 3.23 1.54 2.72
C TRP A 23 4.67 1.21 2.33
N LEU A 24 5.64 1.92 2.89
CA LEU A 24 7.05 1.67 2.64
C LEU A 24 7.47 0.36 3.31
N ALA A 25 7.21 0.23 4.61
CA ALA A 25 7.52 -0.99 5.35
C ALA A 25 6.73 -2.21 4.83
N LEU A 26 5.50 -2.00 4.33
CA LEU A 26 4.71 -3.05 3.69
C LEU A 26 5.42 -3.63 2.45
N GLY A 27 6.02 -2.79 1.62
CA GLY A 27 6.80 -3.23 0.45
C GLY A 27 8.04 -4.05 0.84
N GLU A 28 8.77 -3.63 1.88
CA GLU A 28 9.93 -4.36 2.39
C GLU A 28 9.56 -5.74 2.93
N VAL A 29 8.47 -5.83 3.69
CA VAL A 29 7.98 -7.08 4.27
C VAL A 29 7.47 -8.03 3.17
N ASP A 30 6.76 -7.51 2.16
CA ASP A 30 6.30 -8.33 1.03
C ASP A 30 7.46 -8.92 0.23
N ALA A 31 8.52 -8.14 -0.01
CA ALA A 31 9.74 -8.62 -0.65
C ALA A 31 10.40 -9.76 0.16
N ALA A 32 10.52 -9.59 1.48
CA ALA A 32 11.08 -10.62 2.36
C ALA A 32 10.22 -11.90 2.39
N ILE A 33 8.89 -11.77 2.31
CA ILE A 33 7.97 -12.92 2.19
C ILE A 33 8.22 -13.65 0.87
N ARG A 34 8.32 -12.93 -0.24
CA ARG A 34 8.59 -13.51 -1.57
C ARG A 34 9.89 -14.31 -1.57
N GLU A 35 10.96 -13.75 -1.02
CA GLU A 35 12.25 -14.43 -0.90
C GLU A 35 12.16 -15.71 -0.07
N GLU A 36 11.40 -15.70 1.03
CA GLU A 36 11.22 -16.89 1.87
C GLU A 36 10.39 -17.97 1.18
N LEU A 37 9.37 -17.59 0.41
CA LEU A 37 8.52 -18.50 -0.36
C LEU A 37 9.25 -19.17 -1.53
N GLN A 38 10.21 -18.48 -2.16
CA GLN A 38 11.02 -19.01 -3.26
C GLN A 38 12.05 -20.06 -2.82
N ARG A 39 12.32 -20.18 -1.51
CA ARG A 39 13.25 -21.19 -1.01
C ARG A 39 12.63 -22.58 -1.10
N ASP A 40 13.39 -23.50 -1.67
CA ASP A 40 13.03 -24.90 -1.73
C ASP A 40 13.11 -25.52 -0.33
N VAL A 41 11.97 -26.00 0.14
CA VAL A 41 11.80 -26.59 1.48
C VAL A 41 10.73 -27.67 1.37
N PRO A 42 10.91 -28.81 2.05
CA PRO A 42 9.93 -29.88 2.05
C PRO A 42 8.53 -29.38 2.45
N PRO A 43 7.48 -29.83 1.74
CA PRO A 43 6.11 -29.46 2.07
C PRO A 43 5.77 -30.00 3.46
N SER A 44 5.12 -29.16 4.26
CA SER A 44 4.50 -29.54 5.52
C SER A 44 3.11 -28.92 5.61
N LEU A 45 2.19 -29.58 6.29
CA LEU A 45 0.82 -29.10 6.47
C LEU A 45 0.79 -27.70 7.11
N GLU A 46 1.69 -27.45 8.06
CA GLU A 46 1.82 -26.16 8.73
C GLU A 46 2.30 -25.06 7.76
N ARG A 47 3.31 -25.34 6.93
CA ARG A 47 3.77 -24.40 5.90
C ARG A 47 2.67 -24.09 4.89
N GLN A 48 1.93 -25.10 4.43
CA GLN A 48 0.82 -24.91 3.49
C GLN A 48 -0.29 -24.03 4.08
N ARG A 49 -0.64 -24.23 5.35
CA ARG A 49 -1.61 -23.36 6.05
C ARG A 49 -1.12 -21.91 6.14
N LEU A 50 0.15 -21.70 6.50
CA LEU A 50 0.73 -20.35 6.55
C LEU A 50 0.78 -19.68 5.17
N GLN A 51 1.10 -20.43 4.11
CA GLN A 51 1.07 -19.92 2.74
C GLN A 51 -0.33 -19.47 2.32
N GLN A 52 -1.36 -20.21 2.71
CA GLN A 52 -2.74 -19.83 2.46
C GLN A 52 -3.14 -18.54 3.22
N GLN A 53 -2.76 -18.42 4.49
CA GLN A 53 -2.97 -17.21 5.29
C GLN A 53 -2.26 -15.99 4.69
N LEU A 54 -1.01 -16.17 4.24
CA LEU A 54 -0.25 -15.13 3.55
C LEU A 54 -0.92 -14.69 2.25
N LYS A 55 -1.47 -15.63 1.47
CA LYS A 55 -2.19 -15.32 0.24
C LYS A 55 -3.42 -14.45 0.51
N GLU A 56 -4.20 -14.77 1.53
CA GLU A 56 -5.36 -13.98 1.94
C GLU A 56 -4.97 -12.59 2.45
N LEU A 57 -3.91 -12.51 3.26
CA LEU A 57 -3.39 -11.24 3.75
C LEU A 57 -2.84 -10.35 2.62
N HIS A 58 -2.11 -10.93 1.68
CA HIS A 58 -1.60 -10.23 0.51
C HIS A 58 -2.76 -9.69 -0.37
N GLY A 59 -3.84 -10.46 -0.53
CA GLY A 59 -5.04 -9.98 -1.21
C GLY A 59 -5.66 -8.74 -0.55
N ARG A 60 -5.73 -8.72 0.79
CA ARG A 60 -6.18 -7.54 1.55
C ARG A 60 -5.21 -6.36 1.41
N ALA A 61 -3.91 -6.61 1.47
CA ALA A 61 -2.89 -5.58 1.28
C ALA A 61 -3.01 -4.95 -0.11
N TYR A 62 -3.20 -5.76 -1.16
CA TYR A 62 -3.41 -5.27 -2.52
C TYR A 62 -4.61 -4.32 -2.63
N GLN A 63 -5.76 -4.70 -2.07
CA GLN A 63 -6.95 -3.85 -2.05
C GLN A 63 -6.71 -2.54 -1.29
N ALA A 64 -6.03 -2.59 -0.15
CA ALA A 64 -5.69 -1.40 0.63
C ALA A 64 -4.77 -0.45 -0.14
N CYS A 65 -3.74 -0.98 -0.81
CA CYS A 65 -2.84 -0.20 -1.66
C CYS A 65 -3.59 0.44 -2.84
N ALA A 66 -4.51 -0.29 -3.49
CA ALA A 66 -5.33 0.27 -4.56
C ALA A 66 -6.21 1.43 -4.06
N GLY A 67 -6.82 1.27 -2.88
CA GLY A 67 -7.60 2.34 -2.24
C GLY A 67 -6.75 3.57 -1.90
N GLU A 68 -5.52 3.38 -1.45
CA GLU A 68 -4.60 4.50 -1.17
C GLU A 68 -4.17 5.23 -2.44
N CYS A 69 -3.84 4.50 -3.51
CA CYS A 69 -3.52 5.10 -4.81
C CYS A 69 -4.69 5.96 -5.32
N GLU A 70 -5.91 5.45 -5.19
CA GLU A 70 -7.12 6.21 -5.55
C GLU A 70 -7.29 7.46 -4.68
N ARG A 71 -7.07 7.36 -3.36
CA ARG A 71 -7.11 8.50 -2.45
C ARG A 71 -6.10 9.59 -2.83
N VAL A 72 -4.87 9.20 -3.15
CA VAL A 72 -3.82 10.13 -3.59
C VAL A 72 -4.20 10.77 -4.92
N ARG A 73 -4.74 10.00 -5.86
CA ARG A 73 -5.23 10.53 -7.15
C ARG A 73 -6.30 11.60 -6.95
N GLN A 74 -7.28 11.35 -6.08
CA GLN A 74 -8.33 12.31 -5.77
C GLN A 74 -7.76 13.58 -5.14
N LEU A 75 -6.82 13.44 -4.20
CA LEU A 75 -6.17 14.60 -3.58
C LEU A 75 -5.43 15.47 -4.61
N MET A 76 -4.73 14.84 -5.55
CA MET A 76 -4.05 15.55 -6.63
C MET A 76 -5.03 16.30 -7.54
N LEU A 77 -6.16 15.68 -7.89
CA LEU A 77 -7.21 16.33 -8.67
C LEU A 77 -7.79 17.55 -7.95
N SER A 78 -8.11 17.42 -6.65
CA SER A 78 -8.61 18.54 -5.86
C SER A 78 -7.60 19.70 -5.80
N HIS A 79 -6.30 19.42 -5.75
CA HIS A 79 -5.28 20.46 -5.81
C HIS A 79 -5.23 21.18 -7.17
N LEU A 80 -5.44 20.46 -8.28
CA LEU A 80 -5.52 21.05 -9.61
C LEU A 80 -6.75 21.94 -9.74
N GLU A 81 -7.93 21.45 -9.36
CA GLU A 81 -9.18 22.23 -9.38
C GLU A 81 -9.08 23.50 -8.52
N TYR A 82 -8.48 23.39 -7.33
CA TYR A 82 -8.27 24.55 -6.46
C TYR A 82 -7.29 25.57 -7.07
N ALA A 83 -6.23 25.11 -7.74
CA ALA A 83 -5.27 25.99 -8.41
C ALA A 83 -5.89 26.69 -9.64
N GLU A 84 -6.71 25.99 -10.41
CA GLU A 84 -7.46 26.54 -11.55
C GLU A 84 -8.49 27.57 -11.08
N GLY A 85 -9.23 27.27 -10.00
CA GLY A 85 -10.17 28.18 -9.38
C GLY A 85 -9.51 29.50 -8.94
N ARG A 86 -8.39 29.43 -8.20
CA ARG A 86 -7.65 30.65 -7.79
C ARG A 86 -7.17 31.47 -8.99
N SER A 87 -6.64 30.81 -10.02
CA SER A 87 -6.17 31.49 -11.24
C SER A 87 -7.30 32.20 -11.99
N ALA A 88 -8.52 31.66 -11.95
CA ALA A 88 -9.69 32.29 -12.55
C ALA A 88 -10.12 33.56 -11.78
N TYR A 89 -10.12 33.52 -10.44
CA TYR A 89 -10.42 34.70 -9.62
C TYR A 89 -9.36 35.81 -9.79
N GLU A 90 -8.07 35.47 -9.77
CA GLU A 90 -6.98 36.44 -9.98
C GLU A 90 -7.08 37.13 -11.35
N ARG A 91 -7.45 36.41 -12.41
CA ARG A 91 -7.68 36.99 -13.73
C ARG A 91 -8.87 37.94 -13.78
N VAL A 92 -9.96 37.62 -13.07
CA VAL A 92 -11.14 38.50 -13.02
C VAL A 92 -10.82 39.79 -12.25
N GLU A 93 -10.11 39.71 -11.12
CA GLU A 93 -9.66 40.91 -10.39
C GLU A 93 -8.71 41.78 -11.23
N LEU A 94 -7.78 41.19 -11.98
CA LEU A 94 -6.88 41.91 -12.88
C LEU A 94 -7.61 42.62 -14.01
N LEU A 95 -8.71 42.06 -14.53
CA LEU A 95 -9.52 42.67 -15.57
C LEU A 95 -10.41 43.79 -15.00
N GLN A 96 -10.94 43.61 -13.79
CA GLN A 96 -11.77 44.61 -13.10
C GLN A 96 -10.95 45.82 -12.63
N ASN A 97 -9.69 45.63 -12.20
CA ASN A 97 -8.81 46.74 -11.79
C ASN A 97 -8.13 47.49 -12.94
N ARG A 98 -8.39 47.11 -14.20
CA ARG A 98 -7.86 47.77 -15.41
C ARG A 98 -8.92 48.55 -16.20
N SER A 99 -10.16 48.59 -15.70
CA SER A 99 -11.27 49.38 -16.23
C SER A 99 -11.52 50.59 -15.34
#